data_AF-J7XFY4-F1
#
_entry.id   AF-J7XFY4-F1
#
_cell.length_a   1.000
_cell.length_b   1.000
_cell.length_c   1.000
_cell.angle_alpha   90.00
_cell.angle_beta   90.00
_cell.angle_gamma   90.00
#
_symmetry.space_group_name_H-M   'P 1'
#
loop_
_entity.id
_entity.type
_entity.pdbx_description
1 polymer ?
#
loop_
_entity_poly.entity_id
_entity_poly.type
_entity_poly.pdbx_seq_one_letter_code
_entity_poly.pdbx_strand_id
1 'polypeptide(L)'
;MAGNHIYIQLDETGTFLFLAHLKKGSIKVKEGQHVNEGEVLAQVGNSGSSSEPHLHIHHQRQDPSNTSMFLTEGLPLYFRTEKGAMMPERGRYISGN
;
A
#
# COMPACT_ATOMS: atom_id res chain seq x y z
N MET A 1 6.23 -13.92 0.12
CA MET A 1 4.79 -13.90 -0.24
C MET A 1 4.07 -12.83 0.55
N ALA A 2 3.10 -12.15 -0.08
CA ALA A 2 2.45 -10.93 0.41
C ALA A 2 1.55 -11.07 1.65
N GLY A 3 1.01 -12.26 1.90
CA GLY A 3 -0.01 -12.44 2.94
C GLY A 3 -1.35 -11.82 2.53
N ASN A 4 -2.17 -11.41 3.49
CA ASN A 4 -3.38 -10.63 3.21
C ASN A 4 -2.97 -9.25 2.72
N HIS A 5 -3.56 -8.82 1.62
CA HIS A 5 -3.16 -7.60 0.93
C HIS A 5 -4.34 -6.92 0.26
N ILE A 6 -4.15 -5.65 -0.08
CA ILE A 6 -5.10 -4.82 -0.82
C ILE A 6 -4.33 -4.14 -1.94
N TYR A 7 -4.91 -4.12 -3.14
CA TYR A 7 -4.53 -3.19 -4.19
C TYR A 7 -5.57 -2.06 -4.25
N ILE A 8 -5.11 -0.82 -4.31
CA ILE A 8 -5.95 0.36 -4.50
C ILE A 8 -5.58 0.95 -5.85
N GLN A 9 -6.55 1.06 -6.76
CA GLN A 9 -6.37 1.82 -7.99
C GLN A 9 -6.54 3.30 -7.67
N LEU A 10 -5.62 4.13 -8.16
CA LEU A 10 -5.71 5.58 -8.05
C LEU A 10 -6.53 6.12 -9.23
N ASP A 11 -7.64 6.80 -8.94
CA ASP A 11 -8.56 7.32 -9.96
C ASP A 11 -7.87 8.24 -10.98
N GLU A 12 -6.94 9.07 -10.51
CA GLU A 12 -6.28 10.12 -11.30
C GLU A 12 -5.31 9.57 -12.35
N THR A 13 -4.64 8.46 -12.03
CA THR A 13 -3.52 7.93 -12.83
C THR A 13 -3.82 6.53 -13.39
N GLY A 14 -4.82 5.83 -12.85
CA GLY A 14 -5.10 4.43 -13.13
C GLY A 14 -4.04 3.44 -12.61
N THR A 15 -3.04 3.92 -11.85
CA THR A 15 -1.96 3.11 -11.27
C THR A 15 -2.35 2.55 -9.91
N PHE A 16 -1.54 1.66 -9.33
CA PHE A 16 -1.95 0.86 -8.18
C PHE A 16 -1.03 1.03 -6.97
N LEU A 17 -1.60 1.30 -5.81
CA LEU A 17 -0.94 1.13 -4.52
C LEU A 17 -1.16 -0.28 -4.00
N PHE A 18 -0.10 -0.91 -3.56
CA PHE A 18 -0.14 -2.24 -2.94
C PHE A 18 0.14 -2.14 -1.44
N LEU A 19 -0.71 -2.76 -0.64
CA LEU A 19 -0.58 -2.85 0.82
C LEU A 19 -0.55 -4.33 1.22
N ALA A 20 0.53 -4.78 1.85
CA ALA A 20 0.72 -6.20 2.21
C ALA A 20 0.96 -6.44 3.71
N HIS A 21 1.07 -7.71 4.07
CA HIS A 21 1.25 -8.21 5.43
C HIS A 21 0.10 -7.89 6.40
N LEU A 22 -1.08 -7.54 5.88
CA LEU A 22 -2.24 -7.13 6.69
C LEU A 22 -2.70 -8.26 7.62
N LYS A 23 -3.29 -7.89 8.77
CA LYS A 23 -3.77 -8.86 9.75
C LYS A 23 -4.96 -9.65 9.21
N LYS A 24 -4.93 -10.98 9.36
CA LYS A 24 -6.02 -11.87 8.92
C LYS A 24 -7.34 -11.46 9.59
N GLY A 25 -8.41 -11.38 8.80
CA GLY A 25 -9.74 -11.00 9.27
C GLY A 25 -9.92 -9.52 9.61
N SER A 26 -8.95 -8.65 9.25
CA SER A 26 -9.05 -7.21 9.54
C SER A 26 -9.44 -6.34 8.34
N ILE A 27 -9.44 -6.88 7.12
CA ILE A 27 -9.83 -6.16 5.91
C ILE A 27 -11.32 -5.83 5.99
N LYS A 28 -11.66 -4.54 5.87
CA LYS A 28 -13.03 -4.01 5.98
C LYS A 28 -13.67 -3.62 4.65
N VAL A 29 -12.91 -3.77 3.56
CA VAL A 29 -13.32 -3.39 2.20
C VAL A 29 -13.48 -4.63 1.33
N LYS A 30 -14.15 -4.46 0.19
CA LYS A 30 -14.35 -5.50 -0.83
C LYS A 30 -13.80 -5.06 -2.17
N GLU A 31 -13.49 -6.01 -3.05
CA GLU A 31 -13.08 -5.72 -4.42
C GLU A 31 -14.13 -4.86 -5.14
N GLY A 32 -13.65 -3.87 -5.90
CA GLY A 32 -14.50 -2.88 -6.59
C GLY A 32 -15.09 -1.80 -5.69
N GLN A 33 -14.84 -1.80 -4.38
CA GLN A 33 -15.25 -0.71 -3.49
C GLN A 33 -14.37 0.53 -3.72
N HIS A 34 -15.03 1.66 -4.00
CA HIS A 34 -14.39 2.98 -3.96
C HIS A 34 -14.14 3.40 -2.50
N VAL A 35 -12.96 3.94 -2.22
CA VAL A 35 -12.52 4.33 -0.87
C VAL A 35 -11.94 5.73 -0.90
N ASN A 36 -12.16 6.50 0.15
CA ASN A 36 -11.66 7.86 0.29
C ASN A 36 -10.53 7.94 1.33
N GLU A 37 -9.75 9.03 1.25
CA GLU A 37 -8.72 9.33 2.24
C GLU A 37 -9.31 9.38 3.66
N GLY A 38 -8.61 8.74 4.62
CA GLY A 38 -9.05 8.64 6.01
C GLY A 38 -9.92 7.42 6.33
N GLU A 39 -10.39 6.67 5.33
CA GLU A 39 -11.12 5.43 5.57
C GLU A 39 -10.22 4.31 6.08
N VAL A 40 -10.74 3.53 7.04
CA VAL A 40 -10.02 2.37 7.60
C VAL A 40 -10.16 1.17 6.69
N LEU A 41 -9.05 0.79 6.03
CA LEU A 41 -9.02 -0.35 5.12
C LEU A 41 -8.79 -1.70 5.85
N ALA A 42 -7.79 -1.75 6.73
CA ALA A 42 -7.39 -2.95 7.46
C ALA A 42 -6.48 -2.61 8.65
N GLN A 43 -6.13 -3.61 9.46
CA GLN A 43 -5.08 -3.49 10.48
C GLN A 43 -3.73 -4.01 9.96
N VAL A 44 -2.64 -3.35 10.35
CA VAL A 44 -1.28 -3.86 10.15
C VAL A 44 -1.15 -5.21 10.84
N GLY A 45 -0.44 -6.13 10.20
CA GLY A 45 -0.24 -7.49 10.71
C GLY A 45 1.13 -8.02 10.34
N ASN A 46 1.24 -9.35 10.41
CA ASN A 46 2.45 -10.11 10.09
C ASN A 46 2.10 -11.34 9.24
N SER A 47 1.18 -11.19 8.27
CA SER A 47 0.76 -12.32 7.44
C SER A 47 1.68 -12.52 6.23
N GLY A 48 1.73 -13.75 5.71
CA GLY A 48 2.63 -14.09 4.60
C GLY A 48 4.07 -14.31 5.06
N SER A 49 5.02 -13.93 4.22
CA SER A 49 6.45 -14.08 4.52
C SER A 49 6.97 -12.77 5.11
N SER A 50 6.78 -12.60 6.42
CA SER A 50 7.22 -11.43 7.18
C SER A 50 7.78 -11.88 8.53
N SER A 51 8.80 -11.18 9.03
CA SER A 51 9.46 -11.49 10.30
C SER A 51 8.72 -10.88 11.50
N GLU A 52 8.11 -9.73 11.32
CA GLU A 52 7.48 -8.94 12.40
C GLU A 52 6.31 -8.10 11.87
N PRO A 53 5.41 -7.60 12.75
CA PRO A 53 4.30 -6.76 12.31
C PRO A 53 4.77 -5.45 11.67
N HIS A 54 4.51 -5.29 10.37
CA HIS A 54 4.79 -4.07 9.63
C HIS A 54 3.90 -3.96 8.39
N LEU A 55 3.87 -2.78 7.77
CA LEU A 55 3.19 -2.55 6.51
C LEU A 55 4.21 -2.50 5.37
N HIS A 56 4.08 -3.39 4.39
CA HIS A 56 4.76 -3.23 3.11
C HIS A 56 3.86 -2.42 2.17
N ILE A 57 4.40 -1.34 1.61
CA ILE A 57 3.71 -0.48 0.65
C ILE A 57 4.60 -0.22 -0.57
N HIS A 58 4.02 -0.29 -1.76
CA HIS A 58 4.65 0.24 -2.97
C HIS A 58 3.62 0.72 -3.98
N HIS A 59 4.07 1.55 -4.91
CA HIS A 59 3.30 2.06 -6.03
C HIS A 59 3.77 1.36 -7.30
N GLN A 60 2.85 0.82 -8.10
CA GLN A 60 3.14 0.11 -9.34
C GLN A 60 2.25 0.59 -10.50
N ARG A 61 2.76 0.49 -11.73
CA ARG A 61 2.00 0.90 -12.92
C ARG A 61 0.95 -0.12 -13.36
N GLN A 62 1.30 -1.41 -13.36
CA GLN A 62 0.51 -2.44 -14.02
C GLN A 62 -0.63 -2.96 -13.13
N ASP A 63 -1.71 -3.38 -13.80
CA ASP A 63 -2.87 -4.01 -13.18
C ASP A 63 -2.49 -5.38 -12.59
N PRO A 64 -2.68 -5.60 -11.27
CA PRO A 64 -2.36 -6.86 -10.61
C PRO A 64 -3.18 -8.05 -11.12
N SER A 65 -4.31 -7.82 -11.78
CA SER A 65 -5.15 -8.86 -12.38
C SER A 65 -4.51 -9.49 -13.63
N ASN A 66 -3.61 -8.73 -14.28
CA ASN A 66 -3.04 -9.07 -15.58
C ASN A 66 -1.52 -9.24 -15.56
N THR A 67 -0.85 -8.71 -14.52
CA THR A 67 0.61 -8.72 -14.42
C THR A 67 1.04 -9.24 -13.06
N SER A 68 1.98 -10.19 -13.06
CA SER A 68 2.62 -10.67 -11.82
C SER A 68 3.34 -9.54 -11.11
N MET A 69 3.18 -9.44 -9.78
CA MET A 69 3.86 -8.47 -8.91
C MET A 69 5.39 -8.44 -9.10
N PHE A 70 6.01 -9.53 -9.55
CA PHE A 70 7.46 -9.56 -9.79
C PHE A 70 7.90 -8.89 -11.10
N LEU A 71 6.95 -8.52 -11.96
CA LEU A 71 7.17 -7.96 -13.30
C LEU A 71 6.61 -6.54 -13.44
N THR A 72 6.18 -5.93 -12.33
CA THR A 72 5.62 -4.58 -12.33
C THR A 72 6.70 -3.51 -12.27
N GLU A 73 6.48 -2.41 -12.97
CA GLU A 73 7.28 -1.18 -12.85
C GLU A 73 6.90 -0.47 -11.56
N GLY A 74 7.86 -0.33 -10.65
CA GLY A 74 7.73 0.48 -9.45
C GLY A 74 7.73 1.97 -9.78
N LEU A 75 6.77 2.70 -9.22
CA LEU A 75 6.61 4.14 -9.41
C LEU A 75 7.01 4.91 -8.15
N PRO A 76 7.36 6.20 -8.27
CA PRO A 76 7.60 7.05 -7.10
C PRO A 76 6.38 7.09 -6.16
N LEU A 77 6.64 7.12 -4.86
CA LEU A 77 5.63 7.21 -3.80
C LEU A 77 5.95 8.43 -2.94
N TYR A 78 5.05 9.41 -2.97
CA TYR A 78 5.18 10.64 -2.20
C TYR A 78 4.27 10.58 -0.97
N PHE A 79 4.76 11.10 0.16
CA PHE A 79 3.97 11.30 1.36
C PHE A 79 3.55 12.77 1.46
N ARG A 80 2.26 13.01 1.68
CA ARG A 80 1.77 14.34 2.01
C ARG A 80 2.05 14.62 3.49
N THR A 81 2.71 15.75 3.75
CA THR A 81 3.04 16.24 5.09
C THR A 81 2.50 17.66 5.28
N GLU A 82 2.58 18.20 6.50
CA GLU A 82 2.25 19.61 6.77
C GLU A 82 3.06 20.61 5.92
N LYS A 83 4.26 20.20 5.48
CA LYS A 83 5.17 21.02 4.64
C LYS A 83 4.98 20.78 3.14
N GLY A 84 3.97 20.01 2.75
CA GLY A 84 3.70 19.61 1.36
C GLY A 84 4.09 18.16 1.05
N ALA A 85 4.10 17.82 -0.24
CA ALA A 85 4.46 16.50 -0.72
C ALA A 85 5.97 16.24 -0.59
N MET A 86 6.33 15.05 -0.14
CA MET A 86 7.71 14.66 0.13
C MET A 86 8.00 13.27 -0.43
N MET A 87 9.07 13.16 -1.21
CA MET A 87 9.66 11.87 -1.57
C MET A 87 10.47 11.36 -0.38
N PRO A 88 10.27 10.13 0.10
CA PRO A 88 11.06 9.57 1.18
C PRO A 88 12.50 9.35 0.71
N GLU A 89 13.46 9.66 1.57
CA GLU A 89 14.87 9.32 1.39
C GLU A 89 15.24 8.15 2.30
N ARG A 90 16.11 7.25 1.83
CA ARG A 90 16.55 6.10 2.61
C ARG A 90 17.17 6.56 3.93
N GLY A 91 16.76 5.93 5.03
CA GLY A 91 17.27 6.26 6.37
C GLY A 91 16.60 7.46 7.02
N ARG A 92 15.61 8.07 6.36
CA ARG A 92 14.77 9.10 6.96
C ARG A 92 13.78 8.45 7.93
N TYR A 93 13.78 8.95 9.16
CA TYR A 93 12.78 8.62 10.17
C TYR A 93 11.80 9.78 10.31
N ILE A 94 10.51 9.47 10.30
CA ILE A 94 9.43 10.44 10.52
C ILE A 94 8.64 9.93 11.72
N SER A 95 8.62 10.71 12.79
CA SER A 95 7.74 10.48 13.93
C SER A 95 6.52 11.38 13.82
N GLY A 96 5.34 10.86 14.22
CA GLY A 96 4.20 11.72 14.50
C GLY A 96 4.45 12.57 15.74
N ASN A 97 3.69 13.66 15.89
CA ASN A 97 3.55 14.36 17.17
C ASN A 97 2.78 13.51 18.18
#